data_AF-A0A535Z8U8-F1
#
_entry.id   AF-A0A535Z8U8-F1
#
_cell.length_a   1.000
_cell.length_b   1.000
_cell.length_c   1.000
_cell.angle_alpha   90.00
_cell.angle_beta   90.00
_cell.angle_gamma   90.00
#
_symmetry.space_group_name_H-M   'P 1'
#
loop_
_entity.id
_entity.type
_entity.pdbx_description
1 polymer ?
#
loop_
_entity_poly.entity_id
_entity_poly.type
_entity_poly.pdbx_seq_one_letter_code
_entity_poly.pdbx_strand_id
1 'polypeptide(L)'
;MAWNRTSDLINGWSELPQGKRNLVWNMFMGPTMRRLLVDWEQEAPLTVAALRAEAGRDLGEPDYQELINGLLEESPDFAAIWARQDVRARQEGVKRFQHPELGRFDLEYTAFQVAEQPSLRLYLYTPADKRTAMKLREAAQRVNRPS
;
A
#
# COMPACT_ATOMS: atom_id res chain seq x y z
N MET A 1 -3.13 1.24 -11.48
CA MET A 1 -2.54 2.14 -10.46
C MET A 1 -1.72 3.23 -11.12
N ALA A 2 -1.63 4.40 -10.50
CA ALA A 2 -0.70 5.47 -10.86
C ALA A 2 0.02 5.95 -9.58
N TRP A 3 1.30 6.32 -9.68
CA TRP A 3 2.12 6.75 -8.55
C TRP A 3 3.12 7.83 -8.98
N ASN A 4 3.62 8.60 -8.00
CA ASN A 4 4.71 9.55 -8.22
C ASN A 4 6.08 8.90 -7.94
N ARG A 5 7.16 9.54 -8.40
CA ARG A 5 8.53 9.03 -8.24
C ARG A 5 8.94 8.78 -6.79
N THR A 6 8.49 9.60 -5.85
CA THR A 6 8.80 9.41 -4.42
C THR A 6 8.12 8.17 -3.85
N SER A 7 6.88 7.88 -4.26
CA SER A 7 6.19 6.65 -3.90
C SER A 7 6.87 5.42 -4.51
N ASP A 8 7.39 5.55 -5.73
CA ASP A 8 8.19 4.49 -6.37
C ASP A 8 9.45 4.17 -5.56
N LEU A 9 10.19 5.19 -5.13
CA LEU A 9 11.39 5.03 -4.30
C LEU A 9 11.10 4.28 -2.99
N ILE A 10 9.94 4.55 -2.37
CA ILE A 10 9.58 3.95 -1.09
C ILE A 10 9.09 2.50 -1.26
N ASN A 11 8.31 2.22 -2.31
CA ASN A 11 7.55 0.96 -2.42
C ASN A 11 8.03 0.02 -3.53
N GLY A 12 8.92 0.48 -4.42
CA GLY A 12 9.44 -0.29 -5.56
C GLY A 12 8.38 -0.61 -6.62
N TRP A 13 7.40 0.26 -6.88
CA TRP A 13 6.30 -0.06 -7.79
C TRP A 13 6.76 -0.38 -9.22
N SER A 14 7.81 0.26 -9.70
CA SER A 14 8.42 0.04 -11.01
C SER A 14 9.13 -1.31 -11.12
N GLU A 15 9.59 -1.88 -10.00
CA GLU A 15 10.23 -3.20 -9.92
C GLU A 15 9.21 -4.34 -9.99
N LEU A 16 7.93 -4.06 -9.70
CA LEU A 16 6.87 -5.05 -9.78
C LEU A 16 6.44 -5.31 -11.24
N PRO A 17 6.20 -6.58 -11.61
CA PRO A 17 5.59 -6.94 -12.89
C PRO A 17 4.26 -6.19 -13.10
N GLN A 18 3.93 -5.82 -14.35
CA GLN A 18 2.79 -4.96 -14.66
C GLN A 18 1.47 -5.44 -14.04
N GLY A 19 1.18 -6.75 -14.07
CA GLY A 19 -0.02 -7.34 -13.46
C GLY A 19 0.02 -7.51 -11.94
N LYS A 20 1.17 -7.24 -11.30
CA LYS A 20 1.38 -7.35 -9.85
C LYS A 20 1.53 -5.98 -9.16
N ARG A 21 1.31 -4.88 -9.89
CA ARG A 21 1.29 -3.50 -9.37
C ARG A 21 0.00 -3.23 -8.58
N ASN A 22 -0.12 -3.91 -7.45
CA ASN A 22 -1.24 -3.85 -6.52
C ASN A 22 -0.68 -3.78 -5.10
N LEU A 23 -1.20 -2.84 -4.29
CA LEU A 23 -0.72 -2.63 -2.91
C LEU A 23 -0.92 -3.86 -2.03
N VAL A 24 -2.07 -4.52 -2.14
CA VAL A 24 -2.37 -5.72 -1.36
C VAL A 24 -1.42 -6.84 -1.78
N TRP A 25 -1.28 -7.07 -3.09
CA TRP A 25 -0.31 -8.06 -3.57
C TRP A 25 1.09 -7.79 -3.04
N ASN A 26 1.59 -6.55 -3.16
CA ASN A 26 2.92 -6.20 -2.69
C ASN A 26 3.09 -6.34 -1.16
N MET A 27 2.04 -6.06 -0.38
CA MET A 27 2.07 -6.19 1.08
C MET A 27 2.26 -7.64 1.56
N PHE A 28 1.71 -8.62 0.82
CA PHE A 28 1.70 -10.03 1.21
C PHE A 28 2.71 -10.89 0.45
N MET A 29 3.04 -10.52 -0.79
CA MET A 29 3.93 -11.27 -1.68
C MET A 29 5.22 -10.52 -2.01
N GLY A 30 5.28 -9.22 -1.75
CA GLY A 30 6.46 -8.40 -2.01
C GLY A 30 7.61 -8.80 -1.10
N PRO A 31 8.83 -9.04 -1.63
CA PRO A 31 9.95 -9.60 -0.86
C PRO A 31 10.44 -8.68 0.27
N THR A 32 10.18 -7.38 0.16
CA THR A 32 10.69 -6.34 1.05
C THR A 32 9.62 -5.71 1.94
N MET A 33 8.34 -5.84 1.58
CA MET A 33 7.30 -5.00 2.15
C MET A 33 7.02 -5.29 3.63
N ARG A 34 7.15 -6.56 4.03
CA ARG A 34 7.07 -6.96 5.43
C ARG A 34 8.17 -6.34 6.30
N ARG A 35 9.38 -6.16 5.77
CA ARG A 35 10.49 -5.54 6.52
C ARG A 35 10.41 -4.01 6.48
N LEU A 36 9.83 -3.48 5.42
CA LEU A 36 9.67 -2.05 5.23
C LEU A 36 8.64 -1.46 6.20
N LEU A 37 7.51 -2.12 6.41
CA LEU A 37 6.47 -1.65 7.34
C LEU A 37 6.78 -2.11 8.76
N VAL A 38 7.02 -1.16 9.66
CA VAL A 38 7.33 -1.45 11.07
C VAL A 38 6.16 -2.10 11.78
N ASP A 39 4.93 -1.65 11.47
CA ASP A 39 3.70 -2.11 12.09
C ASP A 39 2.92 -3.07 11.15
N TRP A 40 3.63 -3.90 10.37
CA TRP A 40 3.01 -4.77 9.36
C TRP A 40 1.86 -5.61 9.93
N GLU A 41 2.02 -6.19 11.13
CA GLU A 41 1.00 -7.01 11.80
C GLU A 41 -0.30 -6.24 12.12
N GLN A 42 -0.22 -4.92 12.28
CA GLN A 42 -1.38 -4.04 12.49
C GLN A 42 -1.96 -3.55 11.15
N GLU A 43 -1.07 -3.28 10.19
CA GLU A 43 -1.40 -2.71 8.88
C GLU A 43 -2.02 -3.70 7.91
N ALA A 44 -1.60 -4.97 7.96
CA ALA A 44 -2.07 -6.01 7.07
C ALA A 44 -3.57 -6.32 7.27
N PRO A 45 -4.07 -6.54 8.51
CA PRO A 45 -5.51 -6.71 8.74
C PRO A 45 -6.36 -5.52 8.28
N LEU A 46 -5.89 -4.29 8.52
CA LEU A 46 -6.58 -3.08 8.08
C LEU A 46 -6.65 -2.97 6.56
N THR A 47 -5.57 -3.35 5.87
CA THR A 47 -5.52 -3.35 4.41
C THR A 47 -6.46 -4.38 3.80
N VAL A 48 -6.55 -5.57 4.40
CA VAL A 48 -7.49 -6.63 3.96
C VAL A 48 -8.95 -6.22 4.20
N ALA A 49 -9.24 -5.64 5.36
CA ALA A 49 -10.59 -5.16 5.67
C ALA A 49 -11.03 -4.01 4.75
N ALA A 50 -10.08 -3.15 4.35
CA ALA A 50 -10.30 -2.10 3.37
C ALA A 50 -10.52 -2.67 1.95
N LEU A 51 -9.71 -3.63 1.51
CA LEU A 51 -9.92 -4.33 0.24
C LEU A 51 -11.34 -4.90 0.16
N ARG A 52 -11.81 -5.56 1.21
CA ARG A 52 -13.17 -6.12 1.25
C ARG A 52 -14.25 -5.03 1.20
N ALA A 53 -14.06 -3.94 1.92
CA ALA A 53 -14.98 -2.81 1.93
C ALA A 53 -15.03 -2.06 0.58
N GLU A 54 -13.89 -1.92 -0.09
CA GLU A 54 -13.75 -1.24 -1.37
C GLU A 54 -14.24 -2.10 -2.52
N ALA A 55 -13.88 -3.38 -2.53
CA ALA A 55 -14.27 -4.30 -3.59
C ALA A 55 -15.79 -4.55 -3.58
N GLY A 56 -16.48 -4.50 -2.43
CA GLY A 56 -17.95 -4.45 -2.36
C GLY A 56 -18.67 -5.38 -3.36
N ARG A 57 -19.30 -4.81 -4.39
CA ARG A 57 -19.97 -5.53 -5.49
C ARG A 57 -19.04 -6.00 -6.61
N ASP A 58 -17.88 -5.37 -6.75
CA ASP A 58 -16.83 -5.68 -7.74
C ASP A 58 -15.99 -6.89 -7.32
N LEU A 59 -16.22 -7.48 -6.14
CA LEU A 59 -15.60 -8.75 -5.73
C LEU A 59 -15.88 -9.88 -6.74
N GLY A 60 -16.93 -9.79 -7.55
CA GLY A 60 -17.22 -10.76 -8.62
C GLY A 60 -16.43 -10.55 -9.90
N GLU A 61 -15.70 -9.44 -10.06
CA GLU A 61 -14.93 -9.17 -11.28
C GLU A 61 -13.73 -10.12 -11.38
N PRO A 62 -13.41 -10.64 -12.58
CA PRO A 62 -12.36 -11.64 -12.78
C PRO A 62 -11.01 -11.24 -12.19
N ASP A 63 -10.60 -9.98 -12.37
CA ASP A 63 -9.31 -9.46 -11.90
C ASP A 63 -9.21 -9.46 -10.37
N TYR A 64 -10.32 -9.15 -9.67
CA TYR A 64 -10.36 -9.20 -8.20
C TYR A 64 -10.31 -10.64 -7.68
N GLN A 65 -11.06 -11.54 -8.33
CA GLN A 65 -11.07 -12.96 -7.99
C GLN A 65 -9.68 -13.59 -8.20
N GLU A 66 -9.02 -13.30 -9.33
CA GLU A 66 -7.68 -13.80 -9.61
C GLU A 66 -6.67 -13.33 -8.56
N LEU A 67 -6.71 -12.05 -8.18
CA LEU A 67 -5.87 -11.50 -7.13
C LEU A 67 -6.12 -12.18 -5.78
N ILE A 68 -7.37 -12.30 -5.35
CA ILE A 68 -7.74 -12.88 -4.06
C ILE A 68 -7.36 -14.36 -4.01
N ASN A 69 -7.68 -15.12 -5.06
CA ASN A 69 -7.39 -16.55 -5.11
C ASN A 69 -5.87 -16.81 -5.08
N GLY A 70 -5.09 -16.08 -5.88
CA GLY A 70 -3.63 -16.19 -5.83
C GLY A 70 -3.05 -15.86 -4.44
N LEU A 71 -3.60 -14.84 -3.76
CA LEU A 71 -3.18 -14.51 -2.40
C LEU A 71 -3.60 -15.54 -1.35
N LEU A 72 -4.78 -16.14 -1.49
CA LEU A 72 -5.24 -17.22 -0.61
C LEU A 72 -4.38 -18.47 -0.72
N GLU A 73 -3.94 -18.79 -1.94
CA GLU A 73 -3.09 -19.96 -2.22
C GLU A 73 -1.65 -19.74 -1.76
N GLU A 74 -1.07 -18.57 -2.02
CA GLU A 74 0.37 -18.35 -1.84
C GLU A 74 0.74 -17.67 -0.51
N SER A 75 -0.20 -17.03 0.20
CA SER A 75 0.08 -16.30 1.44
C SER A 75 -0.74 -16.81 2.63
N PRO A 76 -0.14 -17.64 3.51
CA PRO A 76 -0.81 -18.12 4.73
C PRO A 76 -1.31 -16.98 5.63
N ASP A 77 -0.56 -15.88 5.71
CA ASP A 77 -0.98 -14.72 6.50
C ASP A 77 -2.20 -14.03 5.88
N PHE A 78 -2.23 -13.86 4.55
CA PHE A 78 -3.41 -13.32 3.88
C PHE A 78 -4.61 -14.22 4.11
N ALA A 79 -4.47 -15.54 3.95
CA ALA A 79 -5.55 -16.50 4.18
C ALA A 79 -6.09 -16.42 5.62
N ALA A 80 -5.20 -16.36 6.61
CA ALA A 80 -5.58 -16.25 8.02
C ALA A 80 -6.30 -14.93 8.35
N ILE A 81 -5.89 -13.82 7.72
CA ILE A 81 -6.54 -12.51 7.90
C ILE A 81 -7.87 -12.45 7.13
N TRP A 82 -7.90 -12.92 5.88
CA TRP A 82 -9.09 -12.93 5.02
C TRP A 82 -10.24 -13.72 5.63
N ALA A 83 -9.93 -14.84 6.28
CA ALA A 83 -10.89 -15.70 6.99
C ALA A 83 -11.63 -15.00 8.14
N ARG A 84 -11.10 -13.89 8.68
CA ARG A 84 -11.75 -13.10 9.73
C ARG A 84 -12.97 -12.32 9.21
N GLN A 85 -13.05 -12.12 7.89
CA GLN A 85 -14.14 -11.42 7.21
C GLN A 85 -14.39 -9.99 7.68
N ASP A 86 -13.38 -9.35 8.29
CA ASP A 86 -13.47 -7.96 8.72
C ASP A 86 -13.76 -7.05 7.50
N VAL A 87 -14.72 -6.14 7.67
CA VAL A 87 -15.07 -5.11 6.67
C VAL A 87 -14.90 -3.76 7.34
N ARG A 88 -13.90 -3.00 6.91
CA ARG A 88 -13.64 -1.67 7.48
C ARG A 88 -13.04 -0.75 6.43
N ALA A 89 -13.73 0.34 6.15
CA ALA A 89 -13.17 1.40 5.33
C ALA A 89 -11.97 2.04 6.05
N ARG A 90 -10.92 2.32 5.27
CA ARG A 90 -9.73 3.00 5.73
C ARG A 90 -9.81 4.46 5.28
N GLN A 91 -9.90 5.38 6.22
CA GLN A 91 -10.04 6.82 5.90
C GLN A 91 -8.74 7.59 6.17
N GLU A 92 -8.06 7.29 7.27
CA GLU A 92 -6.81 7.94 7.64
C GLU A 92 -5.99 7.08 8.62
N GLY A 93 -4.74 7.46 8.86
CA GLY A 93 -3.86 6.84 9.86
C GLY A 93 -2.39 7.14 9.62
N VAL A 94 -1.51 6.45 10.36
CA VAL A 94 -0.04 6.61 10.26
C VAL A 94 0.60 5.28 9.88
N LYS A 95 1.44 5.29 8.85
CA LYS A 95 2.32 4.18 8.48
C LYS A 95 3.75 4.48 8.89
N ARG A 96 4.36 3.57 9.64
CA ARG A 96 5.76 3.67 10.05
C ARG A 96 6.63 2.77 9.18
N PHE A 97 7.71 3.34 8.66
CA PHE A 97 8.58 2.68 7.70
C PHE A 97 9.99 2.54 8.26
N GLN A 98 10.65 1.43 7.93
CA GLN A 98 12.07 1.17 8.12
C GLN A 98 12.71 0.87 6.76
N HIS A 99 13.01 1.91 6.00
CA HIS A 99 13.56 1.75 4.66
C HIS A 99 15.06 1.48 4.70
N PRO A 100 15.60 0.55 3.88
CA PRO A 100 17.02 0.21 3.90
C PRO A 100 17.92 1.42 3.64
N GLU A 101 17.54 2.29 2.69
CA GLU A 101 18.34 3.46 2.32
C GLU A 101 17.96 4.76 3.06
N LEU A 102 16.67 4.96 3.37
CA LEU A 102 16.17 6.20 3.97
C LEU A 102 16.10 6.10 5.52
N GLY A 103 16.29 4.91 6.07
CA GLY A 103 16.09 4.63 7.50
C GLY A 103 14.63 4.79 7.93
N ARG A 104 14.42 5.05 9.22
CA ARG A 104 13.08 5.17 9.80
C ARG A 104 12.37 6.47 9.45
N PHE A 105 11.10 6.42 9.04
CA PHE A 105 10.24 7.59 8.84
C PHE A 105 8.77 7.21 8.89
N ASP A 106 7.92 8.20 9.19
CA ASP A 106 6.50 7.98 9.42
C ASP A 106 5.66 8.85 8.47
N LEU A 107 4.67 8.25 7.81
CA LEU A 107 3.74 8.94 6.93
C LEU A 107 2.33 8.87 7.47
N GLU A 108 1.69 10.02 7.61
CA GLU A 108 0.25 10.10 7.69
C GLU A 108 -0.33 9.77 6.31
N TYR A 109 -1.47 9.07 6.27
CA TYR A 109 -2.21 8.90 5.04
C TYR A 109 -3.66 9.30 5.22
N THR A 110 -4.26 9.73 4.13
CA THR A 110 -5.69 9.97 4.00
C THR A 110 -6.18 9.36 2.69
N ALA A 111 -7.29 8.63 2.76
CA ALA A 111 -7.91 7.99 1.60
C ALA A 111 -9.16 8.77 1.19
N PHE A 112 -9.20 9.17 -0.07
CA PHE A 112 -10.31 9.88 -0.69
C PHE A 112 -11.00 8.97 -1.70
N GLN A 113 -12.32 9.06 -1.79
CA GLN A 113 -13.09 8.45 -2.88
C GLN A 113 -13.22 9.47 -4.02
N VAL A 114 -13.04 9.02 -5.25
CA VAL A 114 -13.27 9.87 -6.42
C VAL A 114 -14.78 9.94 -6.68
N ALA A 115 -15.35 11.14 -6.65
CA ALA A 115 -16.81 11.33 -6.73
C ALA A 115 -17.42 10.76 -8.02
N GLU A 116 -16.79 11.00 -9.16
CA GLU A 116 -17.28 10.54 -10.47
C GLU A 116 -16.94 9.08 -10.79
N GLN A 117 -16.06 8.46 -9.99
CA GLN A 117 -15.66 7.05 -10.14
C GLN A 117 -15.53 6.41 -8.75
N PRO A 118 -16.66 5.99 -8.13
CA PRO A 118 -16.68 5.51 -6.74
C PRO A 118 -15.80 4.27 -6.47
N SER A 119 -15.44 3.51 -7.51
CA SER A 119 -14.49 2.39 -7.45
C SER A 119 -13.02 2.84 -7.38
N LEU A 120 -12.72 4.12 -7.66
CA LEU A 120 -11.38 4.69 -7.54
C LEU A 120 -11.16 5.33 -6.17
N ARG A 121 -9.97 5.05 -5.63
CA ARG A 121 -9.47 5.63 -4.38
C ARG A 121 -8.16 6.36 -4.61
N LEU A 122 -8.02 7.53 -3.99
CA LEU A 122 -6.78 8.29 -3.90
C LEU A 122 -6.23 8.18 -2.48
N TYR A 123 -5.05 7.60 -2.33
CA TYR A 123 -4.33 7.60 -1.07
C TYR A 123 -3.27 8.71 -1.10
N LEU A 124 -3.47 9.75 -0.30
CA LEU A 124 -2.48 10.81 -0.08
C LEU A 124 -1.61 10.42 1.12
N TYR A 125 -0.30 10.54 0.98
CA TYR A 125 0.65 10.33 2.08
C TYR A 125 1.42 11.63 2.36
N THR A 126 1.43 12.06 3.61
CA THR A 126 2.13 13.24 4.09
C THR A 126 3.13 12.89 5.20
N PRO A 127 4.26 13.61 5.31
CA PRO A 127 5.17 13.41 6.42
C PRO A 127 4.50 13.65 7.78
N ALA A 128 4.63 12.71 8.72
CA ALA A 128 4.06 12.86 10.06
C ALA A 128 4.79 13.91 10.93
N ASP A 129 6.02 14.27 10.53
CA ASP A 129 6.80 15.30 11.22
C ASP A 129 7.76 16.06 10.27
N LYS A 130 8.34 17.15 10.77
CA LYS A 130 9.31 17.97 10.01
C LYS A 130 10.55 17.17 9.61
N ARG A 131 10.97 16.20 10.42
CA ARG A 131 12.16 15.38 10.16
C ARG A 131 11.94 14.47 8.94
N THR A 132 10.80 13.81 8.89
CA THR A 132 10.34 13.01 7.76
C THR A 132 10.17 13.88 6.53
N ALA A 133 9.61 15.09 6.68
CA ALA A 133 9.44 16.02 5.56
C ALA A 133 10.78 16.41 4.92
N MET A 134 11.78 16.76 5.73
CA MET A 134 13.13 17.09 5.23
C MET A 134 13.77 15.89 4.54
N LYS A 135 13.73 14.72 5.17
CA LYS A 135 14.29 13.48 4.62
C LYS A 135 13.68 13.13 3.27
N LEU A 136 12.35 13.14 3.15
CA LEU A 136 11.69 12.81 1.88
C LEU A 136 11.92 13.87 0.81
N ARG A 137 12.07 15.15 1.19
CA ARG A 137 12.43 16.21 0.25
C ARG A 137 13.83 15.99 -0.32
N GLU A 138 14.81 15.67 0.53
CA GLU A 138 16.17 15.34 0.10
C GLU A 138 16.17 14.12 -0.83
N ALA A 139 15.42 13.07 -0.48
CA ALA A 139 15.27 11.88 -1.31
C ALA A 139 14.66 12.21 -2.68
N ALA A 140 13.57 12.99 -2.72
CA ALA A 140 12.92 13.40 -3.96
C ALA A 140 13.83 14.25 -4.87
N GLN A 141 14.68 15.10 -4.29
CA GLN A 141 15.67 15.88 -5.04
C GLN A 141 16.73 15.00 -5.70
N ARG A 142 17.15 13.90 -5.05
CA ARG A 142 18.09 12.93 -5.63
C ARG A 142 17.49 12.23 -6.84
N VAL A 143 16.23 11.82 -6.75
CA VAL A 143 15.50 11.12 -7.83
C VAL A 143 15.16 12.04 -9.01
N ASN A 144 15.08 13.35 -8.79
CA ASN A 144 14.75 14.33 -9.84
C ASN A 144 15.96 15.00 -10.51
N ARG A 145 17.19 14.70 -10.09
CA ARG A 145 18.37 15.17 -10.83
C ARG A 145 18.52 14.35 -12.11
N PRO A 146 18.59 14.99 -13.30
CA PRO A 146 18.97 14.29 -14.52
C PRO A 146 20.43 13.84 -14.39
N SER A 147 20.72 12.61 -14.84
CA SER A 147 22.07 12.08 -15.01
C SER A 147 22.91 12.95 -15.94
#